data_AF-A0A6P7SKE8-F1
#
_entry.id   AF-A0A6P7SKE8-F1
#
_cell.length_a   1.000
_cell.length_b   1.000
_cell.length_c   1.000
_cell.angle_alpha   90.00
_cell.angle_beta   90.00
_cell.angle_gamma   90.00
#
_symmetry.space_group_name_H-M   'P 1'
#
loop_
_entity.id
_entity.type
_entity.pdbx_description
1 polymer ?
#
loop_
_entity_poly.entity_id
_entity_poly.type
_entity_poly.pdbx_seq_one_letter_code
_entity_poly.pdbx_strand_id
1 'polypeptide(L)'
;MSPVSHLELHWMSRSTQYKVWDAKRIVRKGVVANGFTDLIEKARNKLNVSPSQNVRICLECDGTEVDDEEYFNHLPENTVFQVILDSENWTAPYPVTSSFDIRFDTADGPSDTNISNEIVNLLSGIHSDLIKCISFSNSQLEAILRLDIDTLADYMKDNKRFASEFKECCKQILSKRKKQEEILHHLRTLNVIHRLSPYVCAGPTQSSPESENL
;
A
#
# COMPACT_ATOMS: atom_id res chain seq x y z
N MET A 1 -8.36 -24.46 -49.40
CA MET A 1 -8.86 -24.59 -48.02
C MET A 1 -7.64 -24.78 -47.15
N SER A 2 -7.19 -23.71 -46.47
CA SER A 2 -5.98 -23.78 -45.64
C SER A 2 -6.31 -24.48 -44.32
N PRO A 3 -5.50 -25.43 -43.85
CA PRO A 3 -5.75 -26.14 -42.60
C PRO A 3 -5.47 -25.19 -41.44
N VAL A 4 -6.47 -24.98 -40.58
CA VAL A 4 -6.32 -24.25 -39.33
C VAL A 4 -5.22 -24.94 -38.53
N SER A 5 -4.13 -24.22 -38.32
CA SER A 5 -2.93 -24.70 -37.66
C SER A 5 -3.26 -25.18 -36.25
N HIS A 6 -2.78 -26.38 -35.97
CA HIS A 6 -2.73 -27.14 -34.72
C HIS A 6 -2.20 -26.39 -33.46
N LEU A 7 -1.99 -25.07 -33.54
CA LEU A 7 -1.51 -24.20 -32.47
C LEU A 7 -2.64 -23.48 -31.70
N GLU A 8 -3.90 -23.60 -32.14
CA GLU A 8 -5.05 -22.90 -31.56
C GLU A 8 -5.92 -23.77 -30.63
N LEU A 9 -5.36 -24.85 -30.06
CA LEU A 9 -6.09 -25.78 -29.17
C LEU A 9 -5.44 -26.00 -27.80
N HIS A 10 -4.41 -25.24 -27.42
CA HIS A 10 -3.88 -25.31 -26.05
C HIS A 10 -4.59 -24.34 -25.07
N TRP A 11 -5.45 -23.46 -25.59
CA TRP A 11 -6.10 -22.40 -24.79
C TRP A 11 -7.34 -22.88 -24.02
N MET A 12 -7.75 -24.15 -24.17
CA MET A 12 -9.03 -24.64 -23.65
C MET A 12 -8.97 -25.47 -22.35
N SER A 13 -7.84 -25.53 -21.63
CA SER A 13 -7.78 -26.09 -20.26
C SER A 13 -6.44 -25.82 -19.57
N ARG A 14 -6.05 -24.55 -19.39
CA ARG A 14 -4.93 -24.24 -18.48
C ARG A 14 -5.50 -24.04 -17.08
N SER A 15 -5.45 -25.12 -16.30
CA SER A 15 -5.57 -25.07 -14.85
C SER A 15 -4.52 -24.10 -14.30
N THR A 16 -4.97 -22.98 -13.73
CA THR A 16 -4.11 -21.94 -13.16
C THR A 16 -3.93 -22.18 -11.67
N GLN A 17 -2.72 -21.97 -11.17
CA GLN A 17 -2.44 -22.04 -9.74
C GLN A 17 -2.71 -20.69 -9.05
N TYR A 18 -3.42 -20.78 -7.94
CA TYR A 18 -3.79 -19.66 -7.08
C TYR A 18 -3.42 -19.96 -5.64
N LYS A 19 -3.35 -18.93 -4.81
CA LYS A 19 -3.12 -19.06 -3.37
C LYS A 19 -4.35 -18.53 -2.65
N VAL A 20 -4.82 -19.27 -1.65
CA VAL A 20 -6.03 -18.94 -0.92
C VAL A 20 -5.76 -18.98 0.58
N TRP A 21 -6.17 -17.94 1.27
CA TRP A 21 -6.16 -17.83 2.73
C TRP A 21 -7.55 -18.06 3.32
N ASP A 22 -7.60 -18.55 4.56
CA ASP A 22 -8.79 -18.42 5.40
C ASP A 22 -9.01 -16.95 5.83
N ALA A 23 -10.20 -16.64 6.35
CA ALA A 23 -10.59 -15.28 6.73
C ALA A 23 -9.64 -14.62 7.75
N LYS A 24 -8.96 -15.42 8.58
CA LYS A 24 -8.04 -14.94 9.61
C LYS A 24 -6.57 -14.91 9.17
N ARG A 25 -6.26 -15.29 7.93
CA ARG A 25 -4.89 -15.43 7.40
C ARG A 25 -4.01 -16.37 8.25
N ILE A 26 -4.59 -17.40 8.84
CA ILE A 26 -3.90 -18.43 9.63
C ILE A 26 -3.49 -19.60 8.73
N VAL A 27 -4.34 -19.96 7.76
CA VAL A 27 -4.15 -21.14 6.91
C VAL A 27 -4.10 -20.72 5.44
N ARG A 28 -2.97 -21.03 4.78
CA ARG A 28 -2.78 -20.83 3.34
C ARG A 28 -2.79 -22.15 2.58
N LYS A 29 -3.51 -22.19 1.46
CA LYS A 29 -3.56 -23.35 0.56
C LYS A 29 -3.28 -22.92 -0.88
N GLY A 30 -2.53 -23.73 -1.62
CA GLY A 30 -2.44 -23.62 -3.07
C GLY A 30 -3.66 -24.30 -3.69
N VAL A 31 -4.35 -23.65 -4.61
CA VAL A 31 -5.50 -24.19 -5.34
C VAL A 31 -5.20 -24.11 -6.82
N VAL A 32 -5.44 -25.20 -7.55
CA VAL A 32 -5.33 -25.21 -9.01
C VAL A 32 -6.75 -25.27 -9.55
N ALA A 33 -7.15 -24.25 -10.30
CA ALA A 33 -8.53 -24.10 -10.76
C ALA A 33 -8.59 -23.72 -12.25
N ASN A 34 -9.66 -24.18 -12.92
CA ASN A 34 -9.94 -23.86 -14.32
C ASN A 34 -10.91 -22.68 -14.50
N GLY A 35 -11.42 -22.14 -13.41
CA GLY A 35 -12.42 -21.05 -13.40
C GLY A 35 -12.81 -20.67 -11.98
N PHE A 36 -13.64 -19.65 -11.84
CA PHE A 36 -14.01 -19.08 -10.55
C PHE A 36 -14.82 -20.06 -9.69
N THR A 37 -15.79 -20.74 -10.30
CA THR A 37 -16.61 -21.75 -9.60
C THR A 37 -15.77 -22.91 -9.05
N ASP A 38 -14.82 -23.40 -9.86
CA ASP A 38 -13.89 -24.48 -9.48
C ASP A 38 -12.91 -24.03 -8.38
N LEU A 39 -12.49 -22.76 -8.40
CA LEU A 39 -11.71 -22.17 -7.32
C LEU A 39 -12.48 -22.20 -6.00
N ILE A 40 -13.75 -21.75 -5.99
CA ILE A 40 -14.59 -21.71 -4.78
C ILE A 40 -14.72 -23.11 -4.18
N GLU A 41 -15.07 -24.11 -4.99
CA GLU A 41 -15.29 -25.48 -4.53
C GLU A 41 -14.01 -26.07 -3.92
N LYS A 42 -12.88 -25.96 -4.63
CA LYS A 42 -11.59 -26.46 -4.16
C LYS A 42 -11.07 -25.71 -2.94
N ALA A 43 -11.29 -24.40 -2.88
CA ALA A 43 -10.90 -23.58 -1.73
C ALA A 43 -11.68 -23.99 -0.48
N ARG A 44 -13.00 -24.16 -0.58
CA ARG A 44 -13.85 -24.64 0.53
C ARG A 44 -13.38 -26.00 1.05
N ASN A 45 -13.15 -26.94 0.13
CA ASN A 45 -12.69 -28.29 0.46
C ASN A 45 -11.31 -28.27 1.15
N LYS A 46 -10.36 -27.44 0.68
CA LYS A 46 -9.01 -27.38 1.26
C LYS A 46 -8.93 -26.62 2.59
N LEU A 47 -9.88 -25.73 2.86
CA LEU A 47 -9.98 -24.97 4.11
C LEU A 47 -10.96 -25.61 5.11
N ASN A 48 -11.56 -26.76 4.78
CA ASN A 48 -12.55 -27.45 5.61
C ASN A 48 -13.76 -26.57 5.97
N VAL A 49 -14.22 -25.74 5.03
CA VAL A 49 -15.44 -24.95 5.20
C VAL A 49 -16.65 -25.85 5.03
N SER A 50 -17.63 -25.75 5.93
CA SER A 50 -18.85 -26.56 5.85
C SER A 50 -19.64 -26.23 4.58
N PRO A 51 -20.20 -27.22 3.85
CA PRO A 51 -21.07 -26.97 2.69
C PRO A 51 -22.30 -26.12 3.00
N SER A 52 -22.75 -26.12 4.26
CA SER A 52 -23.87 -25.32 4.74
C SER A 52 -23.55 -23.84 4.90
N GLN A 53 -22.27 -23.46 4.85
CA GLN A 53 -21.83 -22.09 4.98
C GLN A 53 -21.59 -21.50 3.60
N ASN A 54 -22.19 -20.33 3.38
CA ASN A 54 -21.90 -19.56 2.19
C ASN A 54 -20.60 -18.77 2.38
N VAL A 55 -19.85 -18.61 1.28
CA VAL A 55 -18.55 -17.95 1.28
C VAL A 55 -18.46 -16.96 0.15
N ARG A 56 -17.74 -15.87 0.40
CA ARG A 56 -17.33 -14.87 -0.57
C ARG A 56 -15.83 -14.98 -0.81
N ILE A 57 -15.41 -14.69 -2.03
CA ILE A 57 -14.00 -14.67 -2.40
C ILE A 57 -13.58 -13.21 -2.54
N CYS A 58 -12.58 -12.81 -1.78
CA CYS A 58 -12.02 -11.46 -1.87
C CYS A 58 -10.54 -11.53 -2.28
N LEU A 59 -10.04 -10.45 -2.88
CA LEU A 59 -8.61 -10.24 -3.05
C LEU A 59 -7.96 -10.02 -1.69
N GLU A 60 -6.83 -10.68 -1.44
CA GLU A 60 -6.17 -10.59 -0.14
C GLU A 60 -5.58 -9.21 0.13
N CYS A 61 -5.17 -8.49 -0.91
CA CYS A 61 -4.46 -7.21 -0.83
C CYS A 61 -5.34 -6.03 -0.38
N ASP A 62 -6.59 -5.97 -0.83
CA ASP A 62 -7.46 -4.80 -0.64
C ASP A 62 -8.91 -5.15 -0.27
N GLY A 63 -9.26 -6.44 -0.26
CA GLY A 63 -10.60 -6.90 0.12
C GLY A 63 -11.65 -6.76 -0.99
N THR A 64 -11.25 -6.43 -2.22
CA THR A 64 -12.17 -6.40 -3.37
C THR A 64 -12.84 -7.76 -3.53
N GLU A 65 -14.16 -7.79 -3.45
CA GLU A 65 -14.95 -9.00 -3.69
C GLU A 65 -14.92 -9.36 -5.18
N VAL A 66 -14.72 -10.64 -5.46
CA VAL A 66 -14.82 -11.21 -6.79
C VAL A 66 -16.12 -12.01 -6.82
N ASP A 67 -17.06 -11.59 -7.66
CA ASP A 67 -18.41 -12.18 -7.75
C ASP A 67 -18.73 -12.73 -9.15
N ASP A 68 -17.91 -12.43 -10.16
CA ASP A 68 -18.09 -12.88 -11.53
C ASP A 68 -16.83 -13.51 -12.18
N GLU A 69 -17.07 -14.35 -13.19
CA GLU A 69 -16.04 -15.09 -13.93
C GLU A 69 -15.21 -14.17 -14.84
N GLU A 70 -15.77 -13.06 -15.31
CA GLU A 70 -15.10 -12.14 -16.22
C GLU A 70 -14.00 -11.41 -15.47
N TYR A 71 -14.28 -10.82 -14.30
CA TYR A 71 -13.29 -10.21 -13.43
C TYR A 71 -12.21 -11.20 -13.04
N PHE A 72 -12.60 -12.42 -12.64
CA PHE A 72 -11.66 -13.48 -12.28
C PHE A 72 -10.63 -13.78 -13.38
N ASN A 73 -11.06 -13.85 -14.64
CA ASN A 73 -10.19 -14.14 -15.78
C ASN A 73 -9.20 -13.01 -16.13
N HIS A 74 -9.49 -11.77 -15.72
CA HIS A 74 -8.57 -10.64 -15.90
C HIS A 74 -7.51 -10.54 -14.81
N LEU A 75 -7.61 -11.34 -13.75
CA LEU A 75 -6.66 -11.31 -12.65
C LEU A 75 -5.32 -11.95 -13.05
N PRO A 76 -4.18 -11.40 -12.61
CA PRO A 76 -2.88 -11.98 -12.88
C PRO A 76 -2.73 -13.41 -12.36
N GLU A 77 -1.87 -14.20 -13.01
CA GLU A 77 -1.43 -15.48 -12.48
C GLU A 77 -0.81 -15.28 -11.07
N ASN A 78 -1.00 -16.26 -10.17
CA ASN A 78 -0.57 -16.21 -8.77
C ASN A 78 -1.28 -15.20 -7.87
N THR A 79 -2.44 -14.68 -8.29
CA THR A 79 -3.32 -13.88 -7.42
C THR A 79 -3.62 -14.60 -6.10
N VAL A 80 -3.62 -13.84 -5.01
CA VAL A 80 -3.89 -14.34 -3.66
C VAL A 80 -5.31 -13.94 -3.28
N PHE A 81 -6.12 -14.95 -2.97
CA PHE A 81 -7.50 -14.79 -2.54
C PHE A 81 -7.65 -15.06 -1.06
N GLN A 82 -8.77 -14.61 -0.52
CA GLN A 82 -9.22 -14.92 0.82
C GLN A 82 -10.66 -15.42 0.77
N VAL A 83 -10.90 -16.54 1.46
CA VAL A 83 -12.26 -17.10 1.63
C VAL A 83 -12.85 -16.50 2.90
N ILE A 84 -13.93 -15.74 2.74
CA ILE A 84 -14.63 -15.06 3.82
C ILE A 84 -16.00 -15.72 3.99
N LEU A 85 -16.34 -16.14 5.20
CA LEU A 85 -17.69 -16.61 5.53
C LEU A 85 -18.65 -15.41 5.56
N ASP A 86 -19.93 -15.61 5.26
CA ASP A 86 -20.94 -14.53 5.37
C ASP A 86 -21.05 -13.95 6.80
N SER A 87 -20.67 -14.73 7.82
CA SER A 87 -20.59 -14.29 9.21
C SER A 87 -19.35 -13.47 9.55
N GLU A 88 -18.38 -13.39 8.64
CA GLU A 88 -17.10 -12.72 8.83
C GLU A 88 -16.96 -11.53 7.86
N ASN A 89 -16.17 -10.55 8.27
CA ASN A 89 -15.80 -9.43 7.40
C ASN A 89 -14.34 -9.55 7.01
N TRP A 90 -14.04 -9.16 5.77
CA TRP A 90 -12.65 -8.97 5.37
C TRP A 90 -12.02 -7.92 6.29
N THR A 91 -10.80 -8.23 6.75
CA THR A 91 -9.99 -7.32 7.55
C THR A 91 -8.74 -7.01 6.77
N ALA A 92 -8.28 -5.75 6.81
CA ALA A 92 -7.02 -5.40 6.18
C ALA A 92 -5.87 -6.20 6.83
N PRO A 93 -4.85 -6.62 6.03
CA PRO A 93 -3.73 -7.42 6.53
C PRO A 93 -2.92 -6.68 7.60
N TYR A 94 -3.02 -5.36 7.60
CA TYR A 94 -2.61 -4.46 8.68
C TYR A 94 -3.88 -3.92 9.33
N PRO A 95 -3.94 -3.75 10.66
CA PRO A 95 -4.99 -2.96 11.26
C PRO A 95 -4.98 -1.58 10.59
N VAL A 96 -5.95 -1.32 9.72
CA VAL A 96 -6.40 0.04 9.45
C VAL A 96 -6.96 0.49 10.77
N THR A 97 -6.07 0.98 11.63
CA THR A 97 -6.52 1.73 12.77
C THR A 97 -7.38 2.83 12.15
N SER A 98 -8.69 2.71 12.38
CA SER A 98 -9.71 3.76 12.28
C SER A 98 -9.40 4.92 13.26
N SER A 99 -8.12 5.19 13.45
CA SER A 99 -7.47 6.30 14.09
C SER A 99 -6.34 6.72 13.15
N PHE A 100 -6.67 7.03 11.89
CA PHE A 100 -6.29 8.33 11.39
C PHE A 100 -6.99 9.38 12.26
N ASP A 101 -6.58 9.46 13.53
CA ASP A 101 -6.73 10.66 14.31
C ASP A 101 -5.67 11.56 13.70
N ILE A 102 -6.03 12.11 12.53
CA ILE A 102 -5.50 13.38 12.10
C ILE A 102 -5.98 14.32 13.20
N ARG A 103 -5.23 14.37 14.30
CA ARG A 103 -5.23 15.52 15.18
C ARG A 103 -4.62 16.63 14.35
N PHE A 104 -5.49 17.20 13.52
CA PHE A 104 -5.35 18.51 12.97
C PHE A 104 -5.03 19.43 14.15
N ASP A 105 -3.94 20.14 13.97
CA ASP A 105 -3.39 21.18 14.81
C ASP A 105 -4.45 21.81 15.74
N THR A 106 -4.28 21.66 17.05
CA THR A 106 -5.04 22.44 18.02
C THR A 106 -4.10 23.01 19.07
N ALA A 107 -3.77 24.27 18.84
CA ALA A 107 -3.43 25.32 19.79
C ALA A 107 -2.18 25.11 20.67
N ASP A 108 -1.21 25.98 20.40
CA ASP A 108 -0.11 26.45 21.25
C ASP A 108 -0.32 26.26 22.76
N GLY A 109 0.52 25.41 23.35
CA GLY A 109 0.76 25.36 24.79
C GLY A 109 2.14 24.75 25.08
N PRO A 110 3.03 25.41 25.85
CA PRO A 110 4.36 24.90 26.12
C PRO A 110 4.24 23.80 27.17
N SER A 111 4.28 22.53 26.74
CA SER A 111 4.40 21.41 27.67
C SER A 111 5.40 20.39 27.12
N ASP A 112 6.66 20.56 27.52
CA ASP A 112 7.78 19.67 27.20
C ASP A 112 7.50 18.19 27.56
N THR A 113 6.54 17.94 28.44
CA THR A 113 6.12 16.60 28.87
C THR A 113 5.28 15.83 27.85
N ASN A 114 4.57 16.50 26.93
CA ASN A 114 3.68 15.82 25.99
C ASN A 114 4.48 15.12 24.88
N ILE A 115 5.53 15.78 24.40
CA ILE A 115 6.45 15.27 23.37
C ILE A 115 7.19 14.03 23.89
N SER A 116 7.64 14.04 25.14
CA SER A 116 8.31 12.88 25.75
C SER A 116 7.40 11.66 25.81
N ASN A 117 6.14 11.81 26.23
CA ASN A 117 5.20 10.70 26.31
C ASN A 117 4.83 10.13 24.92
N GLU A 118 4.71 10.98 23.91
CA GLU A 118 4.48 10.55 22.53
C GLU A 118 5.65 9.72 22.00
N ILE A 119 6.89 10.19 22.19
CA ILE A 119 8.09 9.47 21.75
C ILE A 119 8.25 8.15 22.48
N VAL A 120 7.94 8.11 23.78
CA VAL A 120 7.98 6.86 24.57
C VAL A 120 6.95 5.86 24.06
N ASN A 121 5.74 6.29 23.73
CA ASN A 121 4.71 5.43 23.14
C ASN A 121 5.11 4.93 21.74
N LEU A 122 5.74 5.77 20.92
CA LEU A 122 6.26 5.39 19.60
C LEU A 122 7.41 4.37 19.71
N LEU A 123 8.37 4.62 20.62
CA LEU A 123 9.54 3.75 20.82
C LEU A 123 9.18 2.42 21.49
N SER A 124 8.26 2.42 22.46
CA SER A 124 7.77 1.18 23.07
C SER A 124 7.00 0.29 22.08
N GLY A 125 6.32 0.90 21.10
CA GLY A 125 5.61 0.20 20.03
C GLY A 125 6.51 -0.36 18.93
N ILE A 126 7.73 0.16 18.76
CA ILE A 126 8.67 -0.29 17.71
C ILE A 126 9.12 -1.72 17.91
N HIS A 127 9.31 -2.17 19.16
CA HIS A 127 9.70 -3.56 19.42
C HIS A 127 8.63 -4.56 18.94
N SER A 128 7.35 -4.15 18.92
CA SER A 128 6.26 -4.99 18.39
C SER A 128 6.18 -4.98 16.85
N ASP A 129 6.61 -3.88 16.22
CA ASP A 129 6.47 -3.66 14.79
C ASP A 129 7.46 -2.59 14.30
N LEU A 130 8.60 -3.07 13.80
CA LEU A 130 9.69 -2.23 13.31
C LEU A 130 9.27 -1.38 12.08
N ILE A 131 8.24 -1.80 11.34
CA ILE A 131 7.78 -1.09 10.13
C ILE A 131 7.19 0.28 10.47
N LYS A 132 6.67 0.46 11.70
CA LYS A 132 6.10 1.73 12.17
C LYS A 132 7.08 2.90 12.14
N CYS A 133 8.39 2.65 12.13
CA CYS A 133 9.36 3.74 12.03
C CYS A 133 9.27 4.52 10.70
N ILE A 134 8.75 3.88 9.64
CA ILE A 134 8.57 4.51 8.33
C ILE A 134 7.43 5.54 8.37
N SER A 135 6.42 5.35 9.21
CA SER A 135 5.28 6.27 9.33
C SER A 135 5.56 7.49 10.20
N PHE A 136 6.75 7.60 10.81
CA PHE A 136 7.08 8.74 11.66
C PHE A 136 7.06 10.05 10.88
N SER A 137 6.50 11.09 11.51
CA SER A 137 6.55 12.45 10.98
C SER A 137 7.97 13.03 11.04
N ASN A 138 8.24 14.08 10.27
CA ASN A 138 9.54 14.75 10.31
C ASN A 138 9.86 15.27 11.73
N SER A 139 8.87 15.80 12.45
CA SER A 139 9.02 16.29 13.82
C SER A 139 9.36 15.17 14.81
N GLN A 140 8.71 14.00 14.70
CA GLN A 140 9.00 12.83 15.52
C GLN A 140 10.42 12.30 15.26
N LEU A 141 10.84 12.21 13.99
CA LEU A 141 12.20 11.82 13.62
C LEU A 141 13.24 12.77 14.20
N GLU A 142 13.02 14.09 14.12
CA GLU A 142 13.92 15.07 14.74
C GLU A 142 13.99 14.94 16.26
N ALA A 143 12.87 14.65 16.91
CA ALA A 143 12.84 14.49 18.36
C ALA A 143 13.57 13.22 18.83
N ILE A 144 13.41 12.10 18.11
CA ILE A 144 14.21 10.88 18.33
C ILE A 144 15.71 11.15 18.15
N LEU A 145 16.08 11.95 17.15
CA LEU A 145 17.49 12.29 16.89
C LEU A 145 18.12 13.13 18.01
N ARG A 146 17.33 13.87 18.79
CA ARG A 146 17.80 14.67 19.94
C ARG A 146 18.06 13.83 21.19
N LEU A 147 17.50 12.61 21.30
CA LEU A 147 17.75 11.72 22.43
C LEU A 147 19.16 11.14 22.40
N ASP A 148 19.75 10.90 23.57
CA ASP A 148 21.00 10.15 23.70
C ASP A 148 20.78 8.64 23.45
N ILE A 149 21.87 7.94 23.13
CA ILE A 149 21.83 6.53 22.74
C ILE A 149 21.43 5.64 23.93
N ASP A 150 21.82 6.02 25.14
CA ASP A 150 21.53 5.28 26.37
C ASP A 150 20.03 5.32 26.69
N THR A 151 19.45 6.52 26.70
CA THR A 151 18.01 6.73 26.88
C THR A 151 17.18 6.07 25.78
N LEU A 152 17.64 6.10 24.53
CA LEU A 152 16.97 5.42 23.42
C LEU A 152 17.00 3.89 23.58
N ALA A 153 18.14 3.33 23.99
CA ALA A 153 18.28 1.91 24.27
C ALA A 153 17.34 1.46 25.40
N ASP A 154 17.21 2.27 26.44
CA ASP A 154 16.31 2.02 27.58
C ASP A 154 14.84 2.01 27.14
N TYR A 155 14.41 2.94 26.28
CA TYR A 155 13.04 2.98 25.76
C TYR A 155 12.71 1.83 24.80
N MET A 156 13.67 1.43 23.98
CA MET A 156 13.52 0.32 23.04
C MET A 156 13.69 -1.05 23.74
N LYS A 157 14.19 -1.07 24.98
CA LYS A 157 14.59 -2.27 25.74
C LYS A 157 15.55 -3.16 24.96
N ASP A 158 16.47 -2.55 24.22
CA ASP A 158 17.43 -3.24 23.36
C ASP A 158 18.86 -2.70 23.59
N ASN A 159 19.83 -3.27 22.90
CA ASN A 159 21.23 -2.93 23.04
C ASN A 159 21.58 -1.57 22.39
N LYS A 160 22.63 -0.92 22.91
CA LYS A 160 23.10 0.39 22.43
C LYS A 160 23.51 0.39 20.96
N ARG A 161 23.97 -0.74 20.43
CA ARG A 161 24.34 -0.87 19.02
C ARG A 161 23.11 -0.76 18.13
N PHE A 162 22.03 -1.46 18.47
CA PHE A 162 20.76 -1.37 17.77
C PHE A 162 20.16 0.03 17.87
N ALA A 163 20.16 0.64 19.06
CA ALA A 163 19.73 2.04 19.22
C ALA A 163 20.51 3.00 18.32
N SER A 164 21.84 2.80 18.20
CA SER A 164 22.68 3.58 17.28
C SER A 164 22.33 3.36 15.80
N GLU A 165 22.14 2.10 15.39
CA GLU A 165 21.76 1.75 14.02
C GLU A 165 20.38 2.30 13.67
N PHE A 166 19.41 2.21 14.60
CA PHE A 166 18.07 2.76 14.47
C PHE A 166 18.11 4.30 14.32
N LYS A 167 18.92 4.98 15.14
CA LYS A 167 19.09 6.43 15.07
C LYS A 167 19.67 6.87 13.73
N GLU A 168 20.63 6.11 13.18
CA GLU A 168 21.18 6.37 11.85
C GLU A 168 20.13 6.16 10.74
N CYS A 169 19.29 5.14 10.86
CA CYS A 169 18.15 4.95 9.95
C CYS A 169 17.17 6.14 9.98
N CYS A 170 16.78 6.63 11.17
CA CYS A 170 15.93 7.81 11.31
C CYS A 170 16.56 9.05 10.63
N LYS A 171 17.87 9.24 10.81
CA LYS A 171 18.62 10.33 10.18
C LYS A 171 18.60 10.24 8.66
N GLN A 172 18.81 9.06 8.09
CA GLN A 172 18.78 8.85 6.64
C GLN A 172 17.39 9.09 6.05
N ILE A 173 16.33 8.62 6.71
CA ILE A 173 14.95 8.84 6.28
C ILE A 173 14.64 10.34 6.25
N LEU A 174 14.96 11.06 7.33
CA LEU A 174 14.73 12.50 7.42
C LEU A 174 15.51 13.26 6.34
N SER A 175 16.78 12.92 6.14
CA SER A 175 17.63 13.57 5.12
C SER A 175 17.08 13.35 3.70
N LYS A 176 16.67 12.11 3.37
CA LYS A 176 16.08 11.78 2.06
C LYS A 176 14.78 12.57 1.82
N ARG A 177 13.91 12.66 2.82
CA ARG A 177 12.65 13.42 2.74
C ARG A 177 12.90 14.91 2.52
N LYS A 178 13.79 15.53 3.30
CA LYS A 178 14.16 16.95 3.14
C LYS A 178 14.70 17.23 1.74
N LYS A 179 15.55 16.36 1.21
CA LYS A 179 16.08 16.48 -0.15
C LYS A 179 14.98 16.36 -1.22
N GLN A 180 14.03 15.44 -1.05
CA GLN A 180 12.90 15.31 -1.98
C GLN A 180 12.03 16.57 -1.97
N GLU A 181 11.76 17.13 -0.80
CA GLU A 181 11.00 18.37 -0.64
C GLU A 181 11.69 19.56 -1.31
N GLU A 182 13.01 19.69 -1.14
CA GLU A 182 13.82 20.72 -1.80
C GLU A 182 13.77 20.60 -3.33
N ILE A 183 13.94 19.38 -3.86
CA ILE A 183 13.85 19.14 -5.31
C ILE A 183 12.47 19.53 -5.84
N LEU A 184 11.41 19.13 -5.15
CA LEU A 184 10.04 19.49 -5.54
C LEU A 184 9.81 21.01 -5.49
N HIS A 185 10.36 21.69 -4.48
CA HIS A 185 10.30 23.14 -4.38
C HIS A 185 10.98 23.81 -5.58
N HIS A 186 12.18 23.36 -5.96
CA HIS A 186 12.87 23.87 -7.15
C HIS A 186 12.07 23.61 -8.44
N LEU A 187 11.53 22.40 -8.62
CA LEU A 187 10.73 22.07 -9.81
C LEU A 187 9.45 22.92 -9.91
N ARG A 188 8.76 23.16 -8.79
CA ARG A 188 7.58 24.03 -8.74
C ARG A 188 7.95 25.47 -9.10
N THR A 189 9.05 25.98 -8.55
CA THR A 189 9.55 27.31 -8.85
C THR A 189 9.89 27.45 -10.34
N LEU A 190 10.58 26.48 -10.92
CA LEU A 190 10.88 26.46 -12.36
C LEU A 190 9.61 26.37 -13.22
N ASN A 191 8.61 25.59 -12.83
CA ASN A 191 7.33 25.51 -13.55
C ASN A 191 6.57 26.85 -13.52
N VAL A 192 6.56 27.54 -12.38
CA VAL A 192 5.97 28.88 -12.26
C VAL A 192 6.70 29.88 -13.15
N ILE A 193 8.04 29.90 -13.10
CA ILE A 193 8.86 30.75 -13.97
C ILE A 193 8.62 30.43 -15.44
N HIS A 194 8.57 29.15 -15.81
CA HIS A 194 8.29 28.73 -17.18
C HIS A 194 6.91 29.23 -17.64
N ARG A 195 5.87 29.11 -16.81
CA ARG A 195 4.51 29.59 -17.15
C ARG A 195 4.40 31.11 -17.22
N LEU A 196 5.18 31.83 -16.42
CA LEU A 196 5.21 33.30 -16.40
C LEU A 196 6.26 33.90 -17.35
N SER A 197 7.06 33.05 -18.00
CA SER A 197 8.10 33.49 -18.92
C SER A 197 7.45 34.11 -20.16
N PRO A 198 7.75 35.38 -20.49
CA PRO A 198 7.21 36.06 -21.67
C PRO A 198 7.67 35.45 -23.01
N TYR A 199 8.51 34.40 -22.96
CA TYR A 199 9.02 33.66 -24.12
C TYR A 199 8.32 32.31 -24.37
N VAL A 200 7.29 31.94 -23.59
CA VAL A 200 6.45 30.79 -23.97
C VAL A 200 5.58 31.23 -25.15
N CYS A 201 6.11 31.04 -26.36
CA CYS A 201 5.38 31.24 -27.60
C CYS A 201 4.11 30.40 -27.56
N ALA A 202 2.95 31.05 -27.43
CA ALA A 202 1.69 30.43 -27.82
C ALA A 202 1.87 29.89 -29.24
N GLY A 203 1.62 28.59 -29.41
CA GLY A 203 1.71 27.93 -30.71
C GLY A 203 0.85 28.64 -31.77
N PRO A 204 1.14 28.42 -33.06
CA PRO A 204 0.65 29.27 -34.13
C PRO A 204 -0.88 29.32 -34.13
N THR A 205 -1.41 30.53 -33.99
CA THR A 205 -2.79 30.86 -34.33
C THR A 205 -3.06 30.34 -35.74
N GLN A 206 -3.91 29.34 -35.89
CA GLN A 206 -4.44 28.96 -37.20
C GLN A 206 -5.27 30.15 -37.70
N SER A 207 -4.64 31.03 -38.48
CA SER A 207 -5.32 31.97 -39.35
C SER A 207 -5.93 31.17 -40.49
N SER A 208 -7.22 30.85 -40.39
CA SER A 208 -8.04 30.48 -41.53
C SER A 208 -8.46 31.76 -42.25
N PRO A 209 -8.17 31.96 -43.55
CA PRO A 209 -8.89 32.94 -44.35
C PRO A 209 -10.10 32.22 -44.96
N GLU A 210 -11.26 32.35 -44.33
CA GLU A 210 -12.53 32.07 -44.99
C GLU A 210 -13.01 33.35 -45.70
N SER A 211 -13.06 33.23 -47.03
CA SER A 211 -14.00 33.84 -47.97
C SER A 211 -14.15 35.37 -48.02
N GLU A 212 -13.43 35.99 -48.96
CA GLU A 212 -13.95 37.13 -49.71
C GLU A 212 -15.17 36.67 -50.55
N ASN A 213 -16.34 37.26 -50.24
CA ASN A 213 -17.45 37.35 -51.17
C ASN A 213 -17.12 38.41 -52.22
N LEU A 214 -17.01 38.01 -53.50
CA LEU A 214 -17.69 38.60 -54.67
C LEU A 214 -17.27 37.86 -55.96
#